data_AF-A0A3N5VXU5-F1
#
_entry.id   AF-A0A3N5VXU5-F1
#
_cell.length_a   1.000
_cell.length_b   1.000
_cell.length_c   1.000
_cell.angle_alpha   90.00
_cell.angle_beta   90.00
_cell.angle_gamma   90.00
#
_symmetry.space_group_name_H-M   'P 1'
#
loop_
_entity.id
_entity.type
_entity.pdbx_description
1 polymer ?
#
loop_
_entity_poly.entity_id
_entity_poly.type
_entity_poly.pdbx_seq_one_letter_code
_entity_poly.pdbx_strand_id
1 'polypeptide(L)'
;MKKFVIITALTILVLLLAVPVSMGGDSFYAKGSGVLYCESDTLCLHEIGHMMDDDLGYPSRSDEFSTAVLLYMYNSIKYSPELLPEPFTSAILAQPGMIAYSKDYTLLGVERFSSPQEELYANLYLLADGNIDIMPEIFRSFYSREAKYTELYDCLTSAPVKLCGAALHIEKR
;
A
#
# COMPACT_ATOMS: atom_id res chain seq x y z
N MET A 1 -6.67 22.49 42.26
CA MET A 1 -6.81 23.21 40.98
C MET A 1 -5.67 22.93 40.00
N LYS A 2 -4.39 23.21 40.32
CA LYS A 2 -3.26 23.01 39.38
C LYS A 2 -3.12 21.59 38.81
N LYS A 3 -3.34 20.54 39.63
CA LYS A 3 -3.29 19.14 39.17
C LYS A 3 -4.40 18.77 38.18
N PHE A 4 -5.58 19.36 38.34
CA PHE A 4 -6.72 19.11 37.46
C PHE A 4 -6.48 19.70 36.06
N VAL A 5 -5.91 20.91 35.98
CA VAL A 5 -5.57 21.56 34.70
C VAL A 5 -4.52 20.75 33.92
N ILE A 6 -3.52 20.20 34.59
CA ILE A 6 -2.49 19.38 33.95
C ILE A 6 -3.08 18.07 33.42
N ILE A 7 -3.96 17.41 34.19
CA ILE A 7 -4.63 16.18 33.75
C ILE A 7 -5.50 16.47 32.53
N THR A 8 -6.34 17.51 32.58
CA THR A 8 -7.19 17.88 31.43
C THR A 8 -6.37 18.24 30.20
N ALA A 9 -5.26 18.96 30.35
CA ALA A 9 -4.36 19.29 29.23
C ALA A 9 -3.70 18.04 28.63
N LEU A 10 -3.27 17.08 29.46
CA LEU A 10 -2.72 15.81 28.99
C LEU A 10 -3.80 14.95 28.31
N THR A 11 -5.01 14.90 28.84
CA THR A 11 -6.12 14.17 28.22
C THR A 11 -6.49 14.77 26.88
N ILE A 12 -6.57 16.10 26.77
CA ILE A 12 -6.82 16.79 25.49
C ILE A 12 -5.66 16.54 24.52
N LEU A 13 -4.41 16.58 24.97
CA LEU A 13 -3.25 16.31 24.11
C LEU A 13 -3.26 14.87 23.59
N VAL A 14 -3.56 13.88 24.44
CA VAL A 14 -3.69 12.48 24.04
C VAL A 14 -4.86 12.29 23.07
N LEU A 15 -5.99 12.96 23.30
CA LEU A 15 -7.13 12.94 22.37
C LEU A 15 -6.76 13.57 21.03
N LEU A 16 -6.08 14.72 21.02
CA LEU A 16 -5.66 15.41 19.79
C LEU A 16 -4.60 14.61 19.02
N LEU A 17 -3.73 13.87 19.70
CA LEU A 17 -2.78 12.96 19.06
C LEU A 17 -3.43 11.66 18.55
N ALA A 18 -4.60 11.30 19.08
CA ALA A 18 -5.37 10.13 18.66
C ALA A 18 -6.37 10.43 17.54
N VAL A 19 -6.68 11.70 17.26
CA VAL A 19 -7.49 12.06 16.08
C VAL A 19 -6.58 12.01 14.86
N PRO A 20 -6.85 11.15 13.87
CA PRO A 20 -6.15 11.20 12.60
C PRO A 20 -6.48 12.53 11.94
N VAL A 21 -5.55 13.48 12.04
CA VAL A 21 -5.62 14.73 11.27
C VAL A 21 -5.34 14.32 9.84
N SER A 22 -6.30 14.50 8.92
CA SER A 22 -6.07 14.20 7.52
C SER A 22 -4.93 15.10 7.03
N MET A 23 -3.77 14.49 6.80
CA MET A 23 -2.62 15.17 6.24
C MET A 23 -2.86 15.27 4.73
N GLY A 24 -3.78 16.14 4.32
CA GLY A 24 -4.07 16.55 2.93
C GLY A 24 -3.72 15.53 1.85
N GLY A 25 -4.58 14.53 1.65
CA GLY A 25 -4.50 13.55 0.57
C GLY A 25 -5.79 12.72 0.52
N ASP A 26 -6.17 12.26 -0.68
CA ASP A 26 -7.39 11.46 -0.91
C ASP A 26 -7.29 10.05 -0.27
N SER A 27 -6.07 9.62 0.08
CA SER A 27 -5.77 8.42 0.88
C SER A 27 -4.36 8.47 1.48
N PHE A 28 -4.11 7.65 2.51
CA PHE A 28 -2.77 7.36 3.01
C PHE A 28 -2.71 6.08 3.86
N TYR A 29 -1.56 5.39 3.80
CA TYR A 29 -1.11 4.37 4.74
C TYR A 29 0.06 4.89 5.60
N ALA A 30 -0.10 4.88 6.92
CA ALA A 30 0.94 5.30 7.86
C ALA A 30 1.71 4.10 8.43
N LYS A 31 2.87 3.78 7.83
CA LYS A 31 3.78 2.66 8.19
C LYS A 31 4.00 2.48 9.70
N GLY A 32 4.25 3.57 10.42
CA GLY A 32 4.57 3.51 11.85
C GLY A 32 3.39 3.13 12.75
N SER A 33 2.15 3.38 12.32
CA SER A 33 0.94 3.15 13.12
C SER A 33 0.01 2.09 12.55
N GLY A 34 0.25 1.62 11.32
CA GLY A 34 -0.65 0.71 10.61
C GLY A 34 -2.04 1.33 10.36
N VAL A 35 -2.15 2.66 10.38
CA VAL A 35 -3.41 3.38 10.17
C VAL A 35 -3.59 3.63 8.68
N LEU A 36 -4.78 3.33 8.19
CA LEU A 36 -5.18 3.53 6.80
C LEU A 36 -6.39 4.47 6.72
N TYR A 37 -6.31 5.44 5.82
CA TYR A 37 -7.41 6.33 5.43
C TYR A 37 -7.55 6.33 3.90
N CYS A 38 -8.78 6.35 3.40
CA CYS A 38 -9.06 6.41 1.97
C CYS A 38 -10.44 7.03 1.72
N GLU A 39 -10.65 7.71 0.61
CA GLU A 39 -11.95 8.31 0.28
C GLU A 39 -12.80 7.43 -0.66
N SER A 40 -12.16 6.58 -1.47
CA SER A 40 -12.82 5.67 -2.42
C SER A 40 -12.33 4.23 -2.25
N ASP A 41 -13.13 3.27 -2.71
CA ASP A 41 -12.79 1.84 -2.59
C ASP A 41 -11.50 1.51 -3.36
N THR A 42 -11.28 2.19 -4.49
CA THR A 42 -10.04 2.09 -5.28
C THR A 42 -8.83 2.55 -4.49
N LEU A 43 -8.93 3.68 -3.80
CA LEU A 43 -7.84 4.18 -2.97
C LEU A 43 -7.62 3.28 -1.75
N CYS A 44 -8.69 2.72 -1.18
CA CYS A 44 -8.56 1.76 -0.08
C CYS A 44 -7.77 0.51 -0.50
N LEU A 45 -8.07 -0.07 -1.68
CA LEU A 45 -7.31 -1.20 -2.21
C LEU A 45 -5.84 -0.85 -2.43
N HIS A 46 -5.55 0.34 -2.98
CA HIS A 46 -4.19 0.80 -3.16
C HIS A 46 -3.43 0.89 -1.81
N GLU A 47 -4.01 1.54 -0.79
CA GLU A 47 -3.38 1.64 0.53
C GLU A 47 -3.26 0.28 1.25
N ILE A 48 -4.20 -0.64 1.04
CA ILE A 48 -4.08 -2.04 1.53
C ILE A 48 -2.87 -2.72 0.88
N GLY A 49 -2.61 -2.44 -0.40
CA GLY A 49 -1.42 -2.90 -1.10
C GLY A 49 -0.13 -2.42 -0.43
N HIS A 50 -0.06 -1.14 -0.03
CA HIS A 50 1.08 -0.61 0.74
C HIS A 50 1.24 -1.26 2.10
N MET A 51 0.14 -1.47 2.83
CA MET A 51 0.17 -2.18 4.11
C MET A 51 0.66 -3.62 3.94
N MET A 52 0.18 -4.32 2.92
CA MET A 52 0.60 -5.70 2.63
C MET A 52 2.09 -5.79 2.29
N ASP A 53 2.62 -4.86 1.51
CA ASP A 53 4.04 -4.80 1.19
C ASP A 53 4.89 -4.61 2.46
N ASP A 54 4.49 -3.69 3.34
CA ASP A 54 5.16 -3.45 4.62
C ASP A 54 5.12 -4.69 5.54
N ASP A 55 3.94 -5.30 5.71
CA ASP A 55 3.71 -6.50 6.52
C ASP A 55 4.57 -7.71 6.06
N LEU A 56 4.84 -7.80 4.75
CA LEU A 56 5.63 -8.87 4.16
C LEU A 56 7.14 -8.56 4.08
N GLY A 57 7.57 -7.43 4.64
CA GLY A 57 8.98 -7.04 4.65
C GLY A 57 9.46 -6.47 3.31
N TYR A 58 8.58 -5.78 2.59
CA TYR A 58 8.81 -5.11 1.31
C TYR A 58 9.26 -6.04 0.17
N PRO A 59 8.46 -7.08 -0.20
CA PRO A 59 8.71 -7.86 -1.40
C PRO A 59 8.89 -6.98 -2.66
N SER A 60 8.23 -5.82 -2.74
CA SER A 60 8.42 -4.86 -3.83
C SER A 60 9.87 -4.40 -4.01
N ARG A 61 10.68 -4.40 -2.93
CA ARG A 61 12.09 -4.00 -2.90
C ARG A 61 13.06 -5.17 -3.15
N SER A 62 12.56 -6.30 -3.63
CA SER A 62 13.37 -7.49 -3.93
C SER A 62 13.82 -7.54 -5.39
N ASP A 63 14.94 -8.23 -5.64
CA ASP A 63 15.43 -8.49 -7.00
C ASP A 63 14.48 -9.45 -7.73
N GLU A 64 13.84 -10.35 -6.98
CA GLU A 64 12.83 -11.30 -7.46
C GLU A 64 11.60 -10.59 -8.01
N PHE A 65 11.06 -9.60 -7.29
CA PHE A 65 9.91 -8.82 -7.76
C PHE A 65 10.27 -7.99 -9.00
N SER A 66 11.44 -7.36 -9.00
CA SER A 66 11.94 -6.61 -10.18
C SER A 66 12.08 -7.52 -11.41
N THR A 67 12.61 -8.73 -11.21
CA THR A 67 12.76 -9.74 -12.26
C THR A 67 11.38 -10.21 -12.77
N ALA A 68 10.41 -10.39 -11.89
CA ALA A 68 9.04 -10.74 -12.27
C ALA A 68 8.40 -9.65 -13.15
N VAL A 69 8.56 -8.37 -12.78
CA VAL A 69 8.07 -7.23 -13.58
C VAL A 69 8.71 -7.21 -14.97
N LEU A 70 10.03 -7.38 -15.04
CA LEU A 70 10.79 -7.46 -16.30
C LEU A 70 10.31 -8.60 -17.20
N LEU A 71 10.16 -9.81 -16.64
CA LEU A 71 9.73 -10.99 -17.38
C LEU A 71 8.29 -10.86 -17.86
N TYR A 72 7.39 -10.30 -17.03
CA TYR A 72 6.03 -10.00 -17.42
C TYR A 72 5.99 -9.05 -18.63
N MET A 73 6.70 -7.92 -18.54
CA MET A 73 6.81 -6.93 -19.62
C MET A 73 7.37 -7.53 -20.90
N TYR A 74 8.46 -8.29 -20.80
CA TYR A 74 9.06 -8.96 -21.95
C TYR A 74 8.07 -9.93 -22.61
N ASN A 75 7.35 -10.73 -21.82
CA ASN A 75 6.39 -11.69 -22.34
C ASN A 75 5.20 -11.00 -23.01
N SER A 76 4.63 -9.96 -22.40
CA SER A 76 3.53 -9.20 -23.00
C SER A 76 3.94 -8.55 -24.33
N ILE A 77 5.12 -7.93 -24.40
CA ILE A 77 5.63 -7.31 -25.64
C ILE A 77 5.92 -8.35 -26.73
N LYS A 78 6.52 -9.48 -26.37
CA LYS A 78 7.00 -10.46 -27.36
C LYS A 78 5.91 -11.40 -27.86
N TYR A 79 5.04 -11.87 -26.97
CA TYR A 79 4.11 -12.95 -27.25
C TYR A 79 2.65 -12.50 -27.31
N SER A 80 2.35 -11.26 -26.91
CA SER A 80 0.99 -10.71 -26.98
C SER A 80 0.98 -9.22 -27.41
N PRO A 81 1.75 -8.82 -28.45
CA PRO A 81 1.86 -7.41 -28.85
C PRO A 81 0.51 -6.79 -29.25
N GLU A 82 -0.43 -7.58 -29.76
CA GLU A 82 -1.78 -7.16 -30.15
C GLU A 82 -2.71 -6.89 -28.96
N LEU A 83 -2.36 -7.36 -27.75
CA LEU A 83 -3.13 -7.12 -26.53
C LEU A 83 -2.64 -5.90 -25.76
N LEU A 84 -1.63 -5.19 -26.30
CA LEU A 84 -1.08 -4.01 -25.65
C LEU A 84 -1.87 -2.72 -25.98
N PRO A 85 -2.13 -1.87 -24.97
CA PRO A 85 -1.69 -2.04 -23.58
C PRO A 85 -2.79 -2.68 -22.69
N GLU A 86 -2.58 -3.90 -22.18
CA GLU A 86 -3.43 -4.47 -21.13
C GLU A 86 -3.24 -3.72 -19.79
N PRO A 87 -4.18 -3.77 -18.83
CA PRO A 87 -4.14 -2.93 -17.62
C PRO A 87 -2.85 -3.06 -16.80
N PHE A 88 -2.34 -4.29 -16.63
CA PHE A 88 -1.09 -4.56 -15.90
C PHE A 88 0.14 -4.01 -16.64
N THR A 89 0.24 -4.22 -17.95
CA THR A 89 1.34 -3.65 -18.74
C THR A 89 1.28 -2.12 -18.78
N SER A 90 0.07 -1.54 -18.89
CA SER A 90 -0.13 -0.09 -18.85
C SER A 90 0.41 0.51 -17.56
N ALA A 91 0.11 -0.13 -16.42
CA ALA A 91 0.56 0.34 -15.12
C ALA A 91 2.08 0.27 -14.98
N ILE A 92 2.70 -0.81 -15.45
CA ILE A 92 4.17 -0.95 -15.42
C ILE A 92 4.83 0.10 -16.33
N LEU A 93 4.28 0.34 -17.52
CA LEU A 93 4.79 1.34 -18.46
C LEU A 93 4.58 2.79 -18.00
N ALA A 94 3.51 3.06 -17.25
CA ALA A 94 3.19 4.40 -16.75
C ALA A 94 4.24 4.92 -15.74
N GLN A 95 5.06 4.06 -15.16
CA GLN A 95 6.14 4.46 -14.26
C GLN A 95 7.47 3.77 -14.64
N PRO A 96 8.13 4.19 -15.74
CA PRO A 96 9.25 3.45 -16.34
C PRO A 96 10.51 3.31 -15.46
N GLY A 97 10.62 4.09 -14.37
CA GLY A 97 11.67 3.92 -13.35
C GLY A 97 11.53 2.67 -12.48
N MET A 98 10.44 1.90 -12.63
CA MET A 98 10.10 0.74 -11.80
C MET A 98 10.75 -0.58 -12.22
N ILE A 99 11.26 -0.66 -13.46
CA ILE A 99 11.66 -1.94 -14.08
C ILE A 99 12.92 -2.54 -13.42
N ALA A 100 13.74 -1.72 -12.76
CA ALA A 100 14.88 -2.18 -11.98
C ALA A 100 14.91 -1.47 -10.64
N TYR A 101 14.66 -2.21 -9.55
CA TYR A 101 15.14 -1.79 -8.25
C TYR A 101 16.67 -1.77 -8.31
N SER A 102 17.26 -0.61 -8.09
CA SER A 102 18.69 -0.52 -7.78
C SER A 102 18.80 0.03 -6.37
N LYS A 103 19.56 -0.67 -5.52
CA LYS A 103 19.93 -0.21 -4.18
C LYS A 103 20.61 1.17 -4.20
N ASP A 104 21.07 1.63 -5.37
CA ASP A 104 21.77 2.89 -5.60
C ASP A 104 20.87 4.04 -6.09
N TYR A 105 19.53 3.90 -6.08
CA TYR A 105 18.60 5.02 -6.32
C TYR A 105 18.54 6.00 -5.13
N THR A 106 19.69 6.44 -4.62
CA THR A 106 19.82 7.72 -3.91
C THR A 106 19.82 8.86 -4.93
N LEU A 107 18.71 9.07 -5.64
CA LEU A 107 18.54 10.30 -6.41
C LEU A 107 18.24 11.43 -5.41
N LEU A 108 19.30 12.17 -5.06
CA LEU A 108 19.29 13.44 -4.31
C LEU A 108 19.19 13.36 -2.77
N GLY A 109 19.44 12.20 -2.15
CA GLY A 109 19.46 12.10 -0.68
C GLY A 109 18.10 12.41 -0.02
N VAL A 110 17.03 12.38 -0.81
CA VAL A 110 15.65 12.44 -0.33
C VAL A 110 15.13 11.01 -0.38
N GLU A 111 14.92 10.40 0.78
CA GLU A 111 14.02 9.25 0.89
C GLU A 111 12.66 9.72 0.38
N ARG A 112 12.34 9.49 -0.90
CA ARG A 112 10.99 9.70 -1.39
C ARG A 112 10.07 8.79 -0.58
N PHE A 113 9.00 9.38 -0.05
CA PHE A 113 7.82 8.68 0.41
C PHE A 113 7.38 7.73 -0.71
N SER A 114 7.44 6.42 -0.46
CA SER A 114 7.31 5.29 -1.41
C SER A 114 8.38 5.20 -2.52
N SER A 115 9.02 4.04 -2.66
CA SER A 115 9.76 3.73 -3.89
C SER A 115 8.76 3.48 -5.04
N PRO A 116 9.09 3.78 -6.31
CA PRO A 116 8.23 3.44 -7.45
C PRO A 116 7.78 1.98 -7.46
N GLN A 117 8.59 1.06 -6.92
CA GLN A 117 8.24 -0.34 -6.78
C GLN A 117 7.16 -0.61 -5.72
N GLU A 118 7.16 0.10 -4.59
CA GLU A 118 6.07 0.05 -3.59
C GLU A 118 4.75 0.50 -4.23
N GLU A 119 4.79 1.61 -4.98
CA GLU A 119 3.63 2.11 -5.72
C GLU A 119 3.17 1.12 -6.80
N LEU A 120 4.08 0.47 -7.52
CA LEU A 120 3.73 -0.58 -8.46
C LEU A 120 2.99 -1.70 -7.76
N TYR A 121 3.55 -2.20 -6.65
CA TYR A 121 2.99 -3.30 -5.89
C TYR A 121 1.55 -2.98 -5.45
N ALA A 122 1.32 -1.81 -4.87
CA ALA A 122 -0.02 -1.34 -4.52
C ALA A 122 -0.97 -1.26 -5.72
N ASN A 123 -0.49 -0.73 -6.86
CA ASN A 123 -1.28 -0.62 -8.08
C ASN A 123 -1.62 -1.97 -8.70
N LEU A 124 -0.72 -2.96 -8.66
CA LEU A 124 -1.02 -4.31 -9.16
C LEU A 124 -2.13 -4.96 -8.33
N TYR A 125 -2.15 -4.73 -7.01
CA TYR A 125 -3.23 -5.18 -6.13
C TYR A 125 -4.57 -4.50 -6.43
N LEU A 126 -4.55 -3.19 -6.62
CA LEU A 126 -5.71 -2.42 -7.08
C LEU A 126 -6.26 -2.94 -8.42
N LEU A 127 -5.40 -3.18 -9.41
CA LEU A 127 -5.81 -3.66 -10.74
C LEU A 127 -6.39 -5.08 -10.71
N ALA A 128 -6.01 -5.85 -9.71
CA ALA A 128 -6.59 -7.16 -9.45
C ALA A 128 -7.88 -7.08 -8.61
N ASP A 129 -8.38 -5.89 -8.32
CA ASP A 129 -9.56 -5.63 -7.48
C ASP A 129 -9.42 -6.27 -6.09
N GLY A 130 -8.20 -6.25 -5.54
CA GLY A 130 -7.85 -6.92 -4.28
C GLY A 130 -7.87 -8.46 -4.35
N ASN A 131 -8.11 -9.06 -5.51
CA ASN A 131 -8.16 -10.50 -5.70
C ASN A 131 -6.91 -11.04 -6.40
N ILE A 132 -6.03 -11.65 -5.60
CA ILE A 132 -4.75 -12.23 -6.06
C ILE A 132 -4.95 -13.30 -7.15
N ASP A 133 -6.10 -13.98 -7.19
CA ASP A 133 -6.39 -14.98 -8.23
C ASP A 133 -6.56 -14.37 -9.63
N ILE A 134 -6.85 -13.07 -9.72
CA ILE A 134 -7.00 -12.33 -10.98
C ILE A 134 -5.65 -11.80 -11.46
N MET A 135 -4.66 -11.64 -10.57
CA MET A 135 -3.32 -11.21 -10.96
C MET A 135 -2.66 -12.16 -11.95
N PRO A 136 -1.76 -11.66 -12.82
CA PRO A 136 -0.83 -12.49 -13.55
C PRO A 136 -0.06 -13.43 -12.60
N GLU A 137 0.07 -14.70 -12.99
CA GLU A 137 0.62 -15.77 -12.13
C GLU A 137 1.98 -15.42 -11.52
N ILE A 138 2.84 -14.76 -12.32
CA ILE A 138 4.19 -14.36 -11.91
C ILE A 138 4.22 -13.42 -10.71
N PHE A 139 3.13 -12.66 -10.46
CA PHE A 139 3.05 -11.73 -9.34
C PHE A 139 2.44 -12.35 -8.08
N ARG A 140 1.64 -13.41 -8.20
CA ARG A 140 0.80 -13.93 -7.09
C ARG A 140 1.61 -14.32 -5.85
N SER A 141 2.82 -14.83 -6.03
CA SER A 141 3.68 -15.28 -4.93
C SER A 141 4.18 -14.16 -4.01
N PHE A 142 4.09 -12.90 -4.45
CA PHE A 142 4.50 -11.74 -3.66
C PHE A 142 3.41 -11.21 -2.74
N TYR A 143 2.15 -11.63 -2.93
CA TYR A 143 1.00 -11.14 -2.17
C TYR A 143 0.49 -12.18 -1.18
N SER A 144 -0.03 -11.72 -0.05
CA SER A 144 -0.58 -12.58 1.00
C SER A 144 -2.10 -12.71 0.88
N ARG A 145 -2.59 -13.94 1.10
CA ARG A 145 -4.02 -14.28 1.14
C ARG A 145 -4.61 -14.22 2.55
N GLU A 146 -3.91 -13.58 3.49
CA GLU A 146 -4.41 -13.45 4.86
C GLU A 146 -5.76 -12.74 4.88
N ALA A 147 -6.71 -13.31 5.62
CA ALA A 147 -8.06 -12.77 5.76
C ALA A 147 -8.09 -11.32 6.26
N LYS A 148 -7.05 -10.90 7.02
CA LYS A 148 -6.93 -9.54 7.55
C LYS A 148 -7.04 -8.45 6.48
N TYR A 149 -6.58 -8.70 5.25
CA TYR A 149 -6.64 -7.70 4.18
C TYR A 149 -8.06 -7.57 3.59
N THR A 150 -8.80 -8.67 3.54
CA THR A 150 -10.22 -8.67 3.18
C THR A 150 -11.07 -8.01 4.28
N GLU A 151 -10.83 -8.36 5.54
CA GLU A 151 -11.51 -7.75 6.69
C GLU A 151 -11.26 -6.24 6.78
N LEU A 152 -10.02 -5.81 6.47
CA LEU A 152 -9.66 -4.40 6.41
C LEU A 152 -10.41 -3.67 5.29
N TYR A 153 -10.53 -4.28 4.11
CA TYR A 153 -11.31 -3.71 3.01
C TYR A 153 -12.80 -3.58 3.37
N ASP A 154 -13.40 -4.61 3.96
CA ASP A 154 -14.79 -4.59 4.40
C ASP A 154 -15.03 -3.50 5.46
N CYS A 155 -14.09 -3.33 6.39
CA CYS A 155 -14.12 -2.25 7.38
C CYS A 155 -14.11 -0.87 6.71
N LEU A 156 -13.19 -0.65 5.77
CA LEU A 156 -13.00 0.64 5.11
C LEU A 156 -14.19 0.99 4.20
N THR A 157 -14.84 0.01 3.58
CA THR A 157 -15.96 0.25 2.65
C THR A 157 -17.33 0.32 3.32
N SER A 158 -17.47 -0.21 4.55
CA SER A 158 -18.75 -0.20 5.29
C SER A 158 -18.94 1.03 6.20
N ALA A 159 -17.88 1.79 6.49
CA ALA A 159 -17.93 2.94 7.38
C ALA A 159 -18.18 4.28 6.64
N PRO A 160 -18.98 5.21 7.20
CA PRO A 160 -19.19 6.55 6.62
C PRO A 160 -17.93 7.43 6.68
N VAL A 161 -16.99 7.06 7.56
CA VAL A 161 -15.62 7.60 7.60
C VAL A 161 -14.71 6.39 7.51
N LYS A 162 -13.99 6.24 6.39
CA LYS A 162 -13.15 5.06 6.08
C LYS A 162 -11.82 5.12 6.85
N LEU A 163 -11.92 5.03 8.17
CA LEU A 163 -10.79 4.94 9.08
C LEU A 163 -10.82 3.57 9.74
N CYS A 164 -9.91 2.70 9.32
CA CYS A 164 -9.69 1.41 9.96
C CYS A 164 -8.23 1.36 10.40
N GLY A 165 -8.03 1.25 11.72
CA GLY A 165 -6.71 1.07 12.29
C GLY A 165 -6.43 -0.41 12.53
N ALA A 166 -5.24 -0.89 12.16
CA ALA A 166 -4.71 -2.16 12.63
C ALA A 166 -4.56 -2.21 14.18
N ALA A 167 -4.64 -1.06 14.86
CA ALA A 167 -4.39 -0.88 16.29
C ALA A 167 -5.54 -1.28 17.24
N LEU A 168 -6.54 -2.06 16.82
CA LEU A 168 -7.46 -2.74 17.76
C LEU A 168 -7.08 -4.20 18.06
N HIS A 169 -6.07 -4.76 17.38
CA HIS A 169 -5.41 -5.99 17.83
C HIS A 169 -4.05 -5.69 18.48
N ILE A 170 -4.08 -5.00 19.63
CA ILE A 170 -3.03 -5.18 20.64
C ILE A 170 -3.29 -6.55 21.28
N GLU A 171 -2.88 -7.63 20.61
CA GLU A 171 -2.57 -8.84 21.35
C GLU A 171 -1.35 -8.53 22.22
N LYS A 172 -1.60 -8.40 23.52
CA LYS A 172 -0.57 -8.52 24.55
C LYS A 172 0.19 -9.82 24.31
N ARG A 173 1.43 -9.73 23.85
CA ARG A 173 2.44 -10.75 24.16
C ARG A 173 3.12 -10.40 25.47
#